data_AF-T0KF34-F1
#
_entry.id   AF-T0KF34-F1
#
_cell.length_a   1.000
_cell.length_b   1.000
_cell.length_c   1.000
_cell.angle_alpha   90.00
_cell.angle_beta   90.00
_cell.angle_gamma   90.00
#
_symmetry.space_group_name_H-M   'P 1'
#
loop_
_entity.id
_entity.type
_entity.pdbx_description
1 polymer ?
#
loop_
_entity_poly.entity_id
_entity_poly.type
_entity_poly.pdbx_seq_one_letter_code
_entity_poly.pdbx_strand_id
1 'polypeptide(L)'
;MPPPRRRRPSSIDRLDPEIKDLIGKLRIDHGWTIDEIRKKLLQLGQGDVSRSALGRHVKSLEEIGAQLRHSREVAQALVAQVGDAPEDRVADLNIELMHSMILRLTTATNDDGDGQPVMFGPEDVRFLSQSLQSLASAKKTNTDNVFRIRKEAAAKATAEAAERAVTAARAQGLSKDGVAAIREAITTAVLGA
;
A
#
# COMPACT_ATOMS: atom_id res chain seq x y z
N MET A 1 29.94 -9.30 26.02
CA MET A 1 28.57 -8.90 26.44
C MET A 1 27.91 -10.13 27.07
N PRO A 2 27.42 -10.09 28.32
CA PRO A 2 26.72 -11.23 28.90
C PRO A 2 25.45 -11.53 28.08
N PRO A 3 25.05 -12.81 27.95
CA PRO A 3 23.84 -13.16 27.20
C PRO A 3 22.60 -12.53 27.86
N PRO A 4 21.60 -12.10 27.06
CA PRO A 4 20.39 -11.50 27.61
C PRO A 4 19.75 -12.44 28.63
N ARG A 5 19.51 -11.92 29.85
CA ARG A 5 18.84 -12.69 30.91
C ARG A 5 17.52 -13.21 30.37
N ARG A 6 17.33 -14.54 30.33
CA ARG A 6 16.06 -15.19 29.94
C ARG A 6 14.92 -14.50 30.71
N ARG A 7 14.06 -13.74 29.99
CA ARG A 7 12.92 -13.04 30.59
C ARG A 7 12.04 -14.09 31.27
N ARG A 8 11.89 -13.97 32.59
CA ARG A 8 10.94 -14.82 33.32
C ARG A 8 9.53 -14.54 32.76
N PRO A 9 8.75 -15.57 32.41
CA PRO A 9 7.37 -15.39 31.95
C PRO A 9 6.58 -14.60 32.99
N SER A 10 5.90 -13.54 32.54
CA SER A 10 5.05 -12.70 33.37
C SER A 10 3.81 -13.48 33.85
N SER A 11 3.06 -12.90 34.80
CA SER A 11 1.80 -13.51 35.27
C SER A 11 0.78 -13.68 34.13
N ILE A 12 0.85 -12.85 33.08
CA ILE A 12 -0.03 -12.94 31.90
C ILE A 12 0.46 -14.01 30.91
N ASP A 13 1.77 -14.14 30.73
CA ASP A 13 2.33 -15.12 29.77
C ASP A 13 1.98 -16.57 30.15
N ARG A 14 1.77 -16.81 31.45
CA ARG A 14 1.40 -18.10 32.04
C ARG A 14 -0.09 -18.42 31.97
N LEU A 15 -0.93 -17.44 31.60
CA LEU A 15 -2.36 -17.68 31.44
C LEU A 15 -2.62 -18.54 30.20
N ASP A 16 -3.70 -19.31 30.26
CA ASP A 16 -4.15 -20.10 29.12
C ASP A 16 -4.45 -19.19 27.91
N PRO A 17 -4.25 -19.69 26.67
CA PRO A 17 -4.52 -18.94 25.45
C PRO A 17 -5.93 -18.33 25.43
N GLU A 18 -6.95 -19.08 25.86
CA GLU A 18 -8.35 -18.60 25.88
C GLU A 18 -8.54 -17.38 26.79
N ILE A 19 -7.81 -17.32 27.91
CA ILE A 19 -7.86 -16.19 28.84
C ILE A 19 -7.16 -14.97 28.26
N LYS A 20 -6.04 -15.17 27.54
CA LYS A 20 -5.35 -14.09 26.83
C LYS A 20 -6.23 -13.50 25.72
N ASP A 21 -6.94 -14.35 24.98
CA ASP A 21 -7.90 -13.91 23.98
C ASP A 21 -9.07 -13.14 24.60
N LEU A 22 -9.56 -13.58 25.76
CA LEU A 22 -10.59 -12.85 26.51
C LEU A 22 -10.11 -11.45 26.93
N ILE A 23 -8.87 -11.32 27.39
CA ILE A 23 -8.28 -10.00 27.70
C ILE A 23 -8.32 -9.09 26.47
N GLY A 24 -7.94 -9.63 25.31
CA GLY A 24 -8.02 -8.93 24.03
C GLY A 24 -9.43 -8.46 23.70
N LYS A 25 -10.42 -9.35 23.74
CA LYS A 25 -11.83 -9.02 23.47
C LYS A 25 -12.38 -7.96 24.43
N LEU A 26 -12.14 -8.11 25.74
CA LEU A 26 -12.60 -7.14 26.74
C LEU A 26 -12.00 -5.75 26.51
N ARG A 27 -10.73 -5.68 26.10
CA ARG A 27 -10.10 -4.39 25.81
C ARG A 27 -10.56 -3.79 24.48
N ILE A 28 -10.49 -4.58 23.40
CA ILE A 28 -10.66 -4.09 22.03
C ILE A 28 -12.14 -3.90 21.69
N ASP A 29 -13.01 -4.85 22.06
CA ASP A 29 -14.41 -4.84 21.66
C ASP A 29 -15.29 -4.06 22.66
N HIS A 30 -14.92 -4.10 23.94
CA HIS A 30 -15.72 -3.52 25.02
C HIS A 30 -15.09 -2.30 25.71
N GLY A 31 -13.83 -1.96 25.39
CA GLY A 31 -13.16 -0.78 25.94
C GLY A 31 -12.83 -0.85 27.43
N TRP A 32 -12.81 -2.05 28.03
CA TRP A 32 -12.62 -2.19 29.47
C TRP A 32 -11.25 -1.69 29.92
N THR A 33 -11.21 -1.06 31.08
CA THR A 33 -9.99 -0.62 31.75
C THR A 33 -9.19 -1.81 32.29
N ILE A 34 -7.89 -1.60 32.54
CA ILE A 34 -7.00 -2.61 33.13
C ILE A 34 -7.59 -3.14 34.45
N ASP A 35 -8.22 -2.29 35.25
CA ASP A 35 -8.79 -2.66 36.55
C ASP A 35 -10.07 -3.50 36.40
N GLU A 36 -10.92 -3.20 35.43
CA GLU A 36 -12.12 -3.99 35.13
C GLU A 36 -11.75 -5.38 34.58
N ILE A 37 -10.80 -5.43 33.66
CA ILE A 37 -10.27 -6.68 33.13
C ILE A 37 -9.66 -7.51 34.27
N ARG A 38 -8.83 -6.90 35.13
CA ARG A 38 -8.23 -7.58 36.28
C ARG A 38 -9.29 -8.15 37.22
N LYS A 39 -10.33 -7.37 37.54
CA LYS A 39 -11.45 -7.81 38.39
C LYS A 39 -12.15 -9.03 37.80
N LYS A 40 -12.38 -9.03 36.48
CA LYS A 40 -13.01 -10.16 35.79
C LYS A 40 -12.14 -11.41 35.75
N LEU A 41 -10.82 -11.26 35.55
CA LEU A 41 -9.89 -12.38 35.62
C LEU A 41 -9.89 -13.04 37.00
N LEU A 42 -9.91 -12.24 38.07
CA LEU A 42 -10.03 -12.75 39.45
C LEU A 42 -11.35 -13.49 39.69
N GLN A 43 -12.47 -12.99 39.14
CA GLN A 43 -13.77 -13.68 39.22
C GLN A 43 -13.77 -15.03 38.48
N LEU A 44 -12.97 -15.17 37.43
CA LEU A 44 -12.81 -16.40 36.65
C LEU A 44 -11.80 -17.37 37.30
N GLY A 45 -11.32 -17.08 38.51
CA GLY A 45 -10.39 -17.94 39.24
C GLY A 45 -8.95 -17.88 38.71
N GLN A 46 -8.63 -16.93 37.82
CA GLN A 46 -7.25 -16.68 37.43
C GLN A 46 -6.58 -15.97 38.61
N GLY A 47 -5.58 -16.61 39.22
CA GLY A 47 -4.97 -16.25 40.51
C GLY A 47 -4.34 -14.84 40.60
N ASP A 48 -3.11 -14.71 41.12
CA ASP A 48 -2.51 -13.38 41.31
C ASP A 48 -2.08 -12.74 39.97
N VAL A 49 -3.05 -12.07 39.32
CA VAL A 49 -2.84 -11.28 38.12
C VAL A 49 -2.24 -9.94 38.51
N SER A 50 -0.95 -9.76 38.21
CA SER A 50 -0.25 -8.49 38.41
C SER A 50 -0.81 -7.40 37.50
N ARG A 51 -1.22 -6.27 38.10
CA ARG A 51 -1.72 -5.08 37.37
C ARG A 51 -0.69 -4.55 36.35
N SER A 52 0.60 -4.56 36.69
CA SER A 52 1.64 -4.06 35.78
C SER A 52 1.89 -5.00 34.59
N ALA A 53 1.79 -6.31 34.81
CA ALA A 53 1.89 -7.30 33.73
C ALA A 53 0.68 -7.20 32.79
N LEU A 54 -0.53 -7.07 33.35
CA LEU A 54 -1.75 -6.85 32.57
C LEU A 54 -1.67 -5.56 31.76
N GLY A 55 -1.21 -4.45 32.36
CA GLY A 55 -1.07 -3.18 31.67
C GLY A 55 -0.09 -3.23 30.49
N ARG A 56 1.05 -3.93 30.64
CA ARG A 56 1.98 -4.13 29.51
C ARG A 56 1.37 -4.96 28.38
N HIS A 57 0.63 -6.01 28.73
CA HIS A 57 -0.04 -6.85 27.75
C HIS A 57 -1.14 -6.09 27.00
N VAL A 58 -1.99 -5.36 27.73
CA VAL A 58 -3.04 -4.49 27.15
C VAL A 58 -2.43 -3.43 26.24
N LYS A 59 -1.36 -2.75 26.66
CA LYS A 59 -0.65 -1.76 25.82
C LYS A 59 -0.15 -2.39 24.51
N SER A 60 0.44 -3.58 24.58
CA SER A 60 0.90 -4.29 23.38
C SER A 60 -0.28 -4.66 22.44
N LEU A 61 -1.42 -5.07 22.99
CA LEU A 61 -2.62 -5.35 22.19
C LEU A 61 -3.17 -4.09 21.51
N GLU A 62 -3.09 -2.93 22.17
CA GLU A 62 -3.51 -1.66 21.59
C GLU A 62 -2.59 -1.20 20.47
N GLU A 63 -1.28 -1.38 20.62
CA GLU A 63 -0.29 -1.10 19.57
C GLU A 63 -0.54 -1.97 18.34
N ILE A 64 -0.75 -3.28 18.53
CA ILE A 64 -1.10 -4.21 17.44
C ILE A 64 -2.45 -3.82 16.81
N GLY A 65 -3.45 -3.48 17.62
CA GLY A 65 -4.76 -3.05 17.16
C GLY A 65 -4.70 -1.76 16.34
N ALA A 66 -3.89 -0.79 16.76
CA ALA A 66 -3.65 0.45 16.02
C ALA A 66 -2.96 0.18 14.68
N GLN A 67 -1.95 -0.69 14.65
CA GLN A 67 -1.27 -1.08 13.42
C GLN A 67 -2.22 -1.79 12.44
N LEU A 68 -3.11 -2.65 12.93
CA LEU A 68 -4.11 -3.34 12.10
C LEU A 68 -5.20 -2.39 11.56
N ARG A 69 -5.63 -1.39 12.34
CA ARG A 69 -6.57 -0.36 11.86
C ARG A 69 -5.92 0.48 10.77
N HIS A 70 -4.70 0.95 11.00
CA HIS A 70 -3.93 1.69 10.01
C HIS A 70 -3.73 0.86 8.72
N SER A 71 -3.37 -0.42 8.85
CA SER A 71 -3.24 -1.31 7.70
C SER A 71 -4.55 -1.49 6.93
N ARG A 72 -5.70 -1.57 7.64
CA ARG A 72 -7.02 -1.63 7.01
C ARG A 72 -7.40 -0.33 6.30
N GLU A 73 -7.13 0.82 6.90
CA GLU A 73 -7.37 2.14 6.29
C GLU A 73 -6.55 2.30 5.01
N VAL A 74 -5.27 1.92 5.06
CA VAL A 74 -4.40 1.90 3.88
C VAL A 74 -4.97 0.93 2.84
N ALA A 75 -5.30 -0.30 3.21
CA ALA A 75 -5.87 -1.27 2.27
C ALA A 75 -7.19 -0.79 1.63
N GLN A 76 -8.06 -0.12 2.39
CA GLN A 76 -9.31 0.46 1.88
C GLN A 76 -9.04 1.63 0.92
N ALA A 77 -8.12 2.53 1.26
CA ALA A 77 -7.71 3.60 0.36
C ALA A 77 -7.14 3.05 -0.95
N LEU A 78 -6.34 1.99 -0.87
CA LEU A 78 -5.79 1.30 -2.04
C LEU A 78 -6.88 0.66 -2.88
N VAL A 79 -7.81 -0.08 -2.28
CA VAL A 79 -8.95 -0.68 -3.01
C VAL A 79 -9.82 0.41 -3.66
N ALA A 80 -10.08 1.52 -3.00
CA ALA A 80 -10.83 2.64 -3.57
C ALA A 80 -10.12 3.27 -4.77
N GLN A 81 -8.78 3.31 -4.75
CA GLN A 81 -7.96 3.91 -5.80
C GLN A 81 -7.65 2.94 -6.95
N VAL A 82 -7.69 1.62 -6.69
CA VAL A 82 -7.34 0.53 -7.63
C VAL A 82 -8.56 -0.17 -8.23
N GLY A 83 -9.73 -0.13 -7.59
CA GLY A 83 -10.86 -1.03 -7.88
C GLY A 83 -11.26 -1.15 -9.36
N ASP A 84 -11.30 -0.03 -10.08
CA ASP A 84 -11.57 0.02 -11.53
C ASP A 84 -10.44 0.76 -12.29
N ALA A 85 -9.26 0.78 -11.68
CA ALA A 85 -8.10 1.47 -12.21
C ALA A 85 -7.43 0.65 -13.32
N PRO A 86 -6.96 1.28 -14.40
CA PRO A 86 -6.11 0.60 -15.35
C PRO A 86 -4.77 0.19 -14.67
N GLU A 87 -4.15 -0.89 -15.16
CA GLU A 87 -2.95 -1.51 -14.54
C GLU A 87 -1.81 -0.52 -14.28
N ASP A 88 -1.69 0.51 -15.13
CA ASP A 88 -0.70 1.58 -15.00
C ASP A 88 -0.85 2.39 -13.71
N ARG A 89 -2.09 2.67 -13.31
CA ARG A 89 -2.40 3.38 -12.07
C ARG A 89 -2.11 2.53 -10.82
N VAL A 90 -2.21 1.20 -10.92
CA VAL A 90 -1.84 0.29 -9.83
C VAL A 90 -0.33 0.26 -9.61
N ALA A 91 0.44 0.28 -10.70
CA ALA A 91 1.90 0.36 -10.64
C ALA A 91 2.37 1.70 -10.01
N ASP A 92 1.75 2.82 -10.39
CA ASP A 92 2.05 4.14 -9.82
C ASP A 92 1.75 4.19 -8.31
N LEU A 93 0.61 3.63 -7.89
CA LEU A 93 0.22 3.59 -6.48
C LEU A 93 1.21 2.79 -5.62
N ASN A 94 1.69 1.65 -6.12
CA ASN A 94 2.71 0.86 -5.43
C ASN A 94 4.03 1.64 -5.26
N ILE A 95 4.43 2.42 -6.26
CA ILE A 95 5.62 3.29 -6.18
C ILE A 95 5.42 4.39 -5.13
N GLU A 96 4.24 5.01 -5.08
CA GLU A 96 3.90 6.06 -4.10
C GLU A 96 3.86 5.51 -2.66
N LEU A 97 3.30 4.30 -2.46
CA LEU A 97 3.31 3.62 -1.17
C LEU A 97 4.72 3.35 -0.65
N MET A 98 5.61 2.85 -1.52
CA MET A 98 7.01 2.60 -1.16
C MET A 98 7.74 3.90 -0.81
N HIS A 99 7.50 4.97 -1.56
CA HIS A 99 8.03 6.30 -1.24
C HIS A 99 7.54 6.77 0.13
N SER A 100 6.26 6.59 0.44
CA SER A 100 5.66 6.95 1.73
C SER A 100 6.25 6.15 2.90
N MET A 101 6.51 4.85 2.71
CA MET A 101 7.17 4.01 3.72
C MET A 101 8.61 4.44 3.97
N ILE A 102 9.36 4.73 2.91
CA ILE A 102 10.72 5.28 2.99
C ILE A 102 10.71 6.59 3.77
N LEU A 103 9.81 7.52 3.43
CA LEU A 103 9.71 8.81 4.11
C LEU A 103 9.40 8.62 5.60
N ARG A 104 8.40 7.79 5.95
CA ARG A 104 8.06 7.48 7.35
C ARG A 104 9.25 6.90 8.10
N LEU A 105 10.00 5.99 7.49
CA LEU A 105 11.21 5.42 8.11
C LEU A 105 12.26 6.52 8.38
N THR A 106 12.41 7.48 7.46
CA THR A 106 13.35 8.59 7.61
C THR A 106 12.89 9.72 8.53
N THR A 107 11.58 9.87 8.79
CA THR A 107 11.04 10.96 9.62
C THR A 107 10.69 10.50 11.02
N ALA A 108 10.38 9.22 11.24
CA ALA A 108 10.17 8.62 12.56
C ALA A 108 11.42 8.70 13.46
N THR A 109 12.57 9.12 12.92
CA THR A 109 13.80 9.42 13.65
C THR A 109 13.77 10.75 14.40
N ASN A 110 12.78 11.61 14.14
CA ASN A 110 12.74 12.99 14.65
C ASN A 110 11.64 13.22 15.70
N ASP A 111 10.85 12.19 16.07
CA ASP A 111 9.84 12.29 17.13
C ASP A 111 10.45 11.91 18.49
N ASP A 112 10.46 12.87 19.42
CA ASP A 112 11.00 12.82 20.79
C ASP A 112 10.24 11.87 21.76
N GLY A 113 9.80 10.68 21.30
CA GLY A 113 8.99 9.77 22.10
C GLY A 113 9.66 8.43 22.36
N ASP A 114 10.37 8.27 23.49
CA ASP A 114 10.80 7.04 24.23
C ASP A 114 11.26 5.77 23.44
N GLY A 115 11.28 5.83 22.11
CA GLY A 115 11.75 4.82 21.19
C GLY A 115 13.19 5.14 20.82
N GLN A 116 14.02 4.09 20.72
CA GLN A 116 15.40 4.23 20.26
C GLN A 116 15.40 4.98 18.92
N PRO A 117 16.14 6.09 18.77
CA PRO A 117 16.25 6.78 17.49
C PRO A 117 16.75 5.79 16.44
N VAL A 118 16.04 5.68 15.32
CA VAL A 118 16.51 4.85 14.20
C VAL A 118 17.73 5.56 13.61
N MET A 119 18.92 5.11 14.00
CA MET A 119 20.18 5.68 13.50
C MET A 119 20.51 5.03 12.15
N PHE A 120 20.56 5.84 11.09
CA PHE A 120 21.01 5.37 9.78
C PHE A 120 22.53 5.34 9.72
N GLY A 121 23.10 4.15 9.53
CA GLY A 121 24.50 4.00 9.14
C GLY A 121 24.71 4.36 7.65
N PRO A 122 25.98 4.50 7.21
CA PRO A 122 26.30 4.74 5.80
C PRO A 122 25.71 3.71 4.83
N GLU A 123 25.61 2.44 5.24
CA GLU A 123 24.99 1.39 4.43
C GLU A 123 23.47 1.58 4.30
N ASP A 124 22.79 1.99 5.36
CA ASP A 124 21.36 2.25 5.32
C ASP A 124 21.03 3.43 4.41
N VAL A 125 21.85 4.50 4.48
CA VAL A 125 21.73 5.67 3.58
C VAL A 125 21.94 5.25 2.13
N ARG A 126 22.90 4.36 1.86
CA ARG A 126 23.14 3.82 0.52
C ARG A 126 21.97 2.99 0.03
N PHE A 127 21.47 2.07 0.85
CA PHE A 127 20.31 1.23 0.51
C PHE A 127 19.07 2.08 0.24
N LEU A 128 18.85 3.11 1.05
CA LEU A 128 17.77 4.08 0.89
C LEU A 128 17.90 4.85 -0.43
N SER A 129 19.10 5.37 -0.72
CA SER A 129 19.38 6.10 -1.96
C SER A 129 19.17 5.23 -3.20
N GLN A 130 19.59 3.96 -3.14
CA GLN A 130 19.36 2.99 -4.20
C GLN A 130 17.86 2.69 -4.37
N SER A 131 17.14 2.52 -3.26
CA SER A 131 15.69 2.30 -3.27
C SER A 131 14.95 3.47 -3.93
N LEU A 132 15.32 4.71 -3.59
CA LEU A 132 14.77 5.91 -4.22
C LEU A 132 15.09 5.97 -5.72
N GLN A 133 16.31 5.62 -6.13
CA GLN A 133 16.71 5.58 -7.54
C GLN A 133 15.93 4.51 -8.32
N SER A 134 15.71 3.32 -7.73
CA SER A 134 14.91 2.25 -8.31
C SER A 134 13.45 2.69 -8.47
N LEU A 135 12.87 3.37 -7.48
CA LEU A 135 11.51 3.92 -7.58
C LEU A 135 11.38 4.97 -8.68
N ALA A 136 12.33 5.90 -8.79
CA ALA A 136 12.35 6.89 -9.86
C ALA A 136 12.45 6.24 -11.25
N SER A 137 13.29 5.21 -11.38
CA SER A 137 13.44 4.43 -12.61
C SER A 137 12.17 3.67 -12.97
N ALA A 138 11.51 3.06 -11.98
CA ALA A 138 10.25 2.35 -12.18
C ALA A 138 9.14 3.30 -12.65
N LYS A 139 9.03 4.50 -12.06
CA LYS A 139 8.05 5.52 -12.47
C LYS A 139 8.26 5.97 -13.91
N LYS A 140 9.52 6.18 -14.31
CA LYS A 140 9.87 6.53 -15.69
C LYS A 140 9.46 5.41 -16.65
N THR A 141 9.85 4.17 -16.37
CA THR A 141 9.49 3.01 -17.19
C THR A 141 7.98 2.84 -17.32
N ASN A 142 7.23 3.04 -16.23
CA ASN A 142 5.76 2.97 -16.27
C ASN A 142 5.18 4.04 -17.19
N THR A 143 5.65 5.29 -17.07
CA THR A 143 5.24 6.40 -17.93
C THR A 143 5.56 6.12 -19.41
N ASP A 144 6.76 5.64 -19.71
CA ASP A 144 7.20 5.31 -21.06
C ASP A 144 6.35 4.18 -21.66
N ASN A 145 6.00 3.16 -20.86
CA ASN A 145 5.11 2.08 -21.26
C ASN A 145 3.71 2.58 -21.58
N VAL A 146 3.11 3.40 -20.71
CA VAL A 146 1.79 4.01 -20.93
C VAL A 146 1.78 4.84 -22.21
N PHE A 147 2.80 5.66 -22.40
CA PHE A 147 2.94 6.47 -23.61
C PHE A 147 3.00 5.59 -24.87
N ARG A 148 3.82 4.53 -24.84
CA ARG A 148 3.93 3.58 -25.95
C ARG A 148 2.61 2.88 -26.24
N ILE A 149 1.94 2.34 -25.22
CA ILE A 149 0.64 1.65 -25.37
C ILE A 149 -0.40 2.60 -25.96
N ARG A 150 -0.49 3.84 -25.48
CA ARG A 150 -1.42 4.84 -26.01
C ARG A 150 -1.11 5.19 -27.46
N LYS A 151 0.17 5.36 -27.80
CA LYS A 151 0.61 5.63 -29.18
C LYS A 151 0.25 4.48 -30.12
N GLU A 152 0.51 3.24 -29.71
CA GLU A 152 0.16 2.04 -30.48
C GLU A 152 -1.36 1.88 -30.64
N ALA A 153 -2.13 2.11 -29.58
CA ALA A 153 -3.58 2.08 -29.62
C ALA A 153 -4.16 3.16 -30.54
N ALA A 154 -3.63 4.39 -30.49
CA ALA A 154 -4.02 5.47 -31.39
C ALA A 154 -3.68 5.15 -32.84
N ALA A 155 -2.48 4.63 -33.11
CA ALA A 155 -2.08 4.21 -34.46
C ALA A 155 -3.00 3.12 -35.01
N LYS A 156 -3.32 2.10 -34.19
CA LYS A 156 -4.23 1.01 -34.58
C LYS A 156 -5.64 1.52 -34.85
N ALA A 157 -6.21 2.34 -33.96
CA ALA A 157 -7.53 2.92 -34.13
C ALA A 157 -7.62 3.79 -35.40
N THR A 158 -6.57 4.55 -35.69
CA THR A 158 -6.47 5.38 -36.90
C THR A 158 -6.43 4.53 -38.16
N ALA A 159 -5.63 3.47 -38.17
CA ALA A 159 -5.58 2.53 -39.29
C ALA A 159 -6.94 1.86 -39.53
N GLU A 160 -7.61 1.40 -38.48
CA GLU A 160 -8.95 0.82 -38.58
C GLU A 160 -9.99 1.83 -39.07
N ALA A 161 -9.94 3.09 -38.60
CA ALA A 161 -10.82 4.15 -39.07
C ALA A 161 -10.59 4.48 -40.56
N ALA A 162 -9.33 4.55 -40.99
CA ALA A 162 -8.98 4.78 -42.38
C ALA A 162 -9.48 3.64 -43.29
N GLU A 163 -9.36 2.38 -42.88
CA GLU A 163 -9.89 1.23 -43.63
C GLU A 163 -11.42 1.25 -43.73
N ARG A 164 -12.12 1.57 -42.63
CA ARG A 164 -13.59 1.70 -42.64
C ARG A 164 -14.04 2.83 -43.56
N ALA A 165 -13.38 3.98 -43.50
CA ALA A 165 -13.68 5.13 -44.36
C ALA A 165 -13.43 4.81 -45.84
N VAL A 166 -12.33 4.13 -46.16
CA VAL A 166 -12.01 3.67 -47.52
C VAL A 166 -13.07 2.70 -48.03
N THR A 167 -13.50 1.76 -47.20
CA THR A 167 -14.53 0.78 -47.56
C THR A 167 -15.87 1.48 -47.84
N ALA A 168 -16.28 2.41 -46.98
CA ALA A 168 -17.50 3.20 -47.17
C ALA A 168 -17.43 4.09 -48.42
N ALA A 169 -16.31 4.76 -48.65
CA ALA A 169 -16.09 5.61 -49.82
C ALA A 169 -16.15 4.81 -51.14
N ARG A 170 -15.54 3.63 -51.17
CA ARG A 170 -15.63 2.71 -52.33
C ARG A 170 -17.07 2.25 -52.57
N ALA A 171 -17.80 1.92 -51.52
CA ALA A 171 -19.21 1.52 -51.63
C ALA A 171 -20.11 2.64 -52.16
N GLN A 172 -19.76 3.90 -51.91
CA GLN A 172 -20.43 5.09 -52.46
C GLN A 172 -19.96 5.48 -53.87
N GLY A 173 -19.07 4.70 -54.49
CA GLY A 173 -18.61 4.93 -55.86
C GLY A 173 -17.61 6.09 -56.02
N LEU A 174 -16.93 6.51 -54.95
CA LEU A 174 -15.86 7.50 -55.07
C LEU A 174 -14.72 7.01 -55.96
N SER A 175 -14.10 7.94 -56.69
CA SER A 175 -12.92 7.67 -57.50
C SER A 175 -11.74 7.20 -56.64
N LYS A 176 -10.77 6.53 -57.27
CA LYS A 176 -9.55 6.07 -56.59
C LYS A 176 -8.81 7.22 -55.91
N ASP A 177 -8.78 8.38 -56.53
CA ASP A 177 -8.11 9.57 -56.00
C ASP A 177 -8.86 10.15 -54.79
N GLY A 178 -10.20 10.15 -54.81
CA GLY A 178 -11.00 10.57 -53.66
C GLY A 178 -10.85 9.64 -52.45
N VAL A 179 -10.78 8.33 -52.69
CA VAL A 179 -10.52 7.34 -51.64
C VAL A 179 -9.12 7.50 -51.05
N ALA A 180 -8.11 7.79 -51.88
CA ALA A 180 -6.75 8.06 -51.42
C ALA A 180 -6.68 9.32 -50.55
N ALA A 181 -7.34 10.40 -50.98
CA ALA A 181 -7.41 11.65 -50.22
C ALA A 181 -8.07 11.49 -48.84
N ILE A 182 -9.14 10.69 -48.74
CA ILE A 182 -9.81 10.41 -47.45
C ILE A 182 -8.90 9.63 -46.50
N ARG A 183 -8.20 8.61 -47.03
CA ARG A 183 -7.24 7.82 -46.24
C ARG A 183 -6.15 8.73 -45.69
N GLU A 184 -5.54 9.54 -46.56
CA GLU A 184 -4.45 10.44 -46.20
C GLU A 184 -4.89 11.47 -45.16
N ALA A 185 -6.06 12.09 -45.32
CA ALA A 185 -6.62 13.04 -44.35
C ALA A 185 -6.78 12.43 -42.95
N ILE A 186 -7.23 11.18 -42.84
CA ILE A 186 -7.42 10.48 -41.56
C ILE A 186 -6.07 10.16 -40.90
N THR A 187 -5.07 9.71 -41.67
CA THR A 187 -3.73 9.42 -41.13
C THR A 187 -2.96 10.68 -40.72
N THR A 188 -3.08 11.77 -41.47
CA THR A 188 -2.35 13.01 -41.22
C THR A 188 -2.88 13.76 -40.00
N ALA A 189 -4.19 13.66 -39.73
CA ALA A 189 -4.82 14.25 -38.54
C ALA A 189 -4.27 13.70 -37.20
N VAL A 190 -3.62 12.54 -37.20
CA VAL A 190 -3.07 11.89 -35.99
C VAL A 190 -1.56 12.07 -35.85
N LEU A 191 -0.84 12.41 -36.93
CA LEU A 191 0.58 12.73 -36.88
C LEU A 191 0.88 14.19 -36.48
N GLY A 192 -0.14 15.07 -36.53
CA GLY A 192 -0.04 16.49 -36.21
C GLY A 192 -0.59 16.92 -34.84
N ALA A 193 -1.07 15.97 -34.01
CA ALA A 193 -1.59 16.21 -32.66
C ALA A 193 -0.70 15.53 -31.61
#